data_AF-A0A7Y0AF89-F1
#
_entry.id   AF-A0A7Y0AF89-F1
#
_cell.length_a   1.000
_cell.length_b   1.000
_cell.length_c   1.000
_cell.angle_alpha   90.00
_cell.angle_beta   90.00
_cell.angle_gamma   90.00
#
_symmetry.space_group_name_H-M   'P 1'
#
loop_
_entity.id
_entity.type
_entity.pdbx_description
1 polymer ?
#
loop_
_entity_poly.entity_id
_entity_poly.type
_entity_poly.pdbx_seq_one_letter_code
_entity_poly.pdbx_strand_id
1 'polypeptide(L)' 'MKKLVLLLALTLLTLGGLRPALAQCVMCKSQVEAARAEKDDYNVDGLNKGIVYMMTVPYLLMGAVGFFWYRRTHPKPSKK' A
#
# COMPACT_ATOMS: atom_id res chain seq x y z
N MET A 1 -14.24 31.08 -6.62
CA MET A 1 -12.81 31.27 -6.95
C MET A 1 -11.89 31.11 -5.74
N LYS A 2 -12.14 31.78 -4.60
CA LYS A 2 -11.29 31.67 -3.38
C LYS A 2 -11.09 30.24 -2.86
N LYS A 3 -12.14 29.41 -2.83
CA LYS A 3 -12.07 27.98 -2.42
C LYS A 3 -11.26 27.12 -3.40
N LEU A 4 -11.33 27.43 -4.69
CA LEU A 4 -10.57 26.73 -5.72
C LEU A 4 -9.08 27.07 -5.62
N VAL A 5 -8.76 28.35 -5.38
CA VAL A 5 -7.38 28.81 -5.14
C VAL A 5 -6.82 28.18 -3.86
N LEU A 6 -7.62 28.06 -2.79
CA LEU A 6 -7.24 27.38 -1.55
C LEU A 6 -6.98 25.89 -1.77
N LEU A 7 -7.83 25.21 -2.53
CA LEU A 7 -7.62 23.80 -2.87
C LEU A 7 -6.37 23.60 -3.73
N LEU A 8 -6.14 24.48 -4.71
CA LEU A 8 -4.95 24.44 -5.57
C LEU A 8 -3.66 24.71 -4.79
N ALA A 9 -3.70 25.66 -3.85
CA ALA A 9 -2.57 25.98 -2.97
C ALA A 9 -2.27 24.83 -2.01
N LEU A 10 -3.30 24.15 -1.49
CA LEU A 10 -3.14 23.00 -0.60
C LEU A 10 -2.56 21.79 -1.34
N THR A 11 -3.02 21.49 -2.56
CA THR A 11 -2.41 20.45 -3.38
C THR A 11 -0.97 20.80 -3.74
N LEU A 12 -0.68 22.03 -4.18
CA LEU A 12 0.68 22.45 -4.52
C LEU A 12 1.64 22.37 -3.32
N LEU A 13 1.17 22.70 -2.12
CA LEU A 13 1.93 22.58 -0.87
C LEU A 13 2.27 21.12 -0.53
N THR A 14 1.36 20.18 -0.80
CA THR A 14 1.63 18.74 -0.60
C THR A 14 2.57 18.14 -1.65
N LEU A 15 2.58 18.67 -2.88
CA LEU A 15 3.50 18.22 -3.94
C LEU A 15 4.94 18.74 -3.74
N GLY A 16 5.12 19.93 -3.14
CA GLY A 16 6.44 20.48 -2.83
C GLY A 16 7.21 19.71 -1.74
N GLY A 17 6.55 18.76 -1.07
CA GLY A 17 7.12 17.88 -0.05
C GLY A 17 7.66 16.55 -0.57
N LEU A 18 7.74 16.34 -1.90
CA LEU A 18 8.41 15.16 -2.48
C LEU A 18 9.91 15.22 -2.21
N ARG A 19 10.29 14.91 -0.96
CA ARG A 19 11.63 14.40 -0.68
C ARG A 19 11.83 13.15 -1.55
N PRO A 20 13.04 12.88 -2.06
CA PRO A 20 13.31 11.58 -2.63
C PRO A 20 12.79 10.56 -1.61
N ALA A 21 11.91 9.66 -2.03
CA ALA A 21 11.56 8.54 -1.20
C ALA A 21 12.88 7.78 -1.00
N LEU A 22 13.63 8.12 0.05
CA LEU A 22 14.62 7.25 0.67
C LEU A 22 13.81 5.97 0.80
N ALA A 23 14.10 4.99 -0.04
CA ALA A 23 13.21 3.86 -0.28
C ALA A 23 12.62 3.43 1.07
N GLN A 24 11.28 3.30 1.16
CA GLN A 24 10.60 2.81 2.37
C GLN A 24 11.05 1.38 2.78
N CYS A 25 12.13 0.88 2.18
CA CYS A 25 12.89 -0.33 2.47
C CYS A 25 13.93 -0.17 3.59
N VAL A 26 13.95 0.90 4.38
CA VAL A 26 14.79 0.93 5.61
C VAL A 26 14.25 0.00 6.68
N MET A 27 12.94 -0.24 6.73
CA MET A 27 12.33 -1.14 7.73
C MET A 27 12.72 -2.61 7.50
N CYS A 28 12.68 -3.11 6.26
CA CYS A 28 13.03 -4.50 6.00
C CYS A 28 14.55 -4.73 6.11
N LYS A 29 15.36 -3.76 5.67
CA LYS A 29 16.83 -3.87 5.74
C LYS A 29 17.34 -3.82 7.18
N SER A 30 16.85 -2.91 8.02
CA SER A 30 17.28 -2.79 9.41
C SER A 30 16.92 -4.02 10.24
N GLN A 31 15.74 -4.61 10.01
CA GLN A 31 15.31 -5.83 10.69
C GLN A 31 16.16 -7.02 10.27
N VAL A 32 16.54 -7.11 8.99
CA VAL A 32 17.43 -8.16 8.47
C VAL A 32 18.86 -8.01 9.00
N GLU A 33 19.39 -6.79 9.00
CA GLU A 33 20.75 -6.53 9.52
C GLU A 33 20.82 -6.76 11.04
N ALA A 34 19.77 -6.37 11.79
CA ALA A 34 19.65 -6.69 13.21
C ALA A 34 19.54 -8.21 13.46
N ALA A 35 18.76 -8.93 12.65
CA ALA A 35 18.60 -10.37 12.78
C ALA A 35 19.86 -11.16 12.36
N ARG A 36 20.70 -10.62 11.47
CA ARG A 36 22.03 -11.19 11.15
C ARG A 36 23.09 -10.89 12.22
N ALA A 37 22.94 -9.79 12.96
CA ALA A 37 23.90 -9.37 14.00
C ALA A 37 23.71 -10.16 15.30
N GLU A 38 22.48 -10.56 15.61
CA GLU A 38 22.17 -11.57 16.62
C GLU A 38 22.69 -12.93 16.12
N LYS A 39 23.58 -13.55 16.89
CA LYS A 39 24.30 -14.78 16.54
C LYS A 39 23.36 -16.00 16.54
N ASP A 40 22.57 -16.14 15.49
CA ASP A 40 22.00 -17.41 15.05
C ASP A 40 21.71 -17.31 13.55
N ASP A 41 21.80 -18.42 12.85
CA ASP A 41 21.69 -18.60 11.39
C ASP A 41 20.37 -18.04 10.80
N TYR A 42 20.22 -16.71 10.77
CA TYR A 42 19.01 -16.07 10.28
C TYR A 42 18.99 -16.15 8.75
N ASN A 43 18.28 -17.14 8.24
CA ASN A 43 18.11 -17.38 6.82
C ASN A 43 17.19 -16.31 6.20
N VAL A 44 17.80 -15.32 5.54
CA VAL A 44 17.12 -14.18 4.91
C VAL A 44 16.56 -14.48 3.52
N ASP A 45 16.83 -15.66 2.95
CA ASP A 45 16.50 -15.98 1.55
C ASP A 45 14.97 -16.03 1.33
N GLY A 46 14.19 -16.24 2.39
CA GLY A 46 12.73 -16.29 2.38
C GLY A 46 12.01 -14.94 2.50
N LEU A 47 12.70 -13.83 2.75
CA LEU A 47 12.05 -12.57 3.10
C LEU A 47 11.17 -12.00 1.97
N ASN A 48 11.64 -12.04 0.73
CA ASN A 48 10.88 -11.54 -0.42
C ASN A 48 9.59 -12.35 -0.63
N LYS A 49 9.61 -13.66 -0.32
CA LYS A 49 8.41 -14.51 -0.35
C LYS A 49 7.41 -14.09 0.74
N GLY A 50 7.91 -13.75 1.93
CA GLY A 50 7.10 -13.22 3.02
C GLY A 50 6.42 -11.89 2.68
N ILE A 51 7.13 -10.97 2.02
CA ILE A 51 6.56 -9.67 1.59
C ILE A 51 5.41 -9.89 0.60
N VAL A 52 5.62 -10.71 -0.43
CA VAL A 52 4.58 -11.02 -1.43
C VAL A 52 3.37 -11.70 -0.78
N TYR A 53 3.60 -12.61 0.18
CA TYR A 53 2.54 -13.25 0.94
C TYR A 53 1.70 -12.24 1.75
N MET A 54 2.35 -11.33 2.48
CA MET A 54 1.65 -10.30 3.27
C MET A 54 0.93 -9.27 2.40
N MET A 55 1.49 -8.92 1.24
CA MET A 55 0.83 -8.03 0.28
C MET A 55 -0.38 -8.68 -0.40
N THR A 56 -0.49 -10.00 -0.44
CA THR A 56 -1.63 -10.69 -1.07
C THR A 56 -2.95 -10.34 -0.38
N VAL A 57 -2.95 -10.21 0.95
CA VAL A 57 -4.15 -9.92 1.75
C VAL A 57 -4.83 -8.59 1.36
N PRO A 58 -4.15 -7.42 1.33
CA PRO A 58 -4.80 -6.17 0.94
C PRO A 58 -5.32 -6.17 -0.49
N TYR A 59 -4.67 -6.87 -1.44
CA TYR A 59 -5.16 -6.99 -2.80
C TYR A 59 -6.45 -7.82 -2.89
N LEU A 60 -6.52 -8.93 -2.15
CA LEU A 60 -7.74 -9.74 -2.09
C LEU A 60 -8.90 -8.98 -1.44
N LEU A 61 -8.62 -8.23 -0.37
CA LEU A 61 -9.63 -7.39 0.29
C LEU A 61 -10.16 -6.30 -0.65
N MET A 62 -9.27 -5.60 -1.37
CA MET A 62 -9.65 -4.62 -2.38
C MET A 62 -10.54 -5.24 -3.47
N GLY A 63 -10.17 -6.42 -3.98
CA GLY A 63 -10.96 -7.15 -4.98
C GLY A 63 -12.35 -7.54 -4.46
N ALA A 64 -12.44 -8.06 -3.23
CA ALA A 64 -13.70 -8.44 -2.61
C ALA A 64 -14.63 -7.22 -2.43
N VAL A 65 -14.10 -6.12 -1.88
CA VAL A 65 -14.85 -4.87 -1.71
C VAL A 65 -15.36 -4.35 -3.05
N GLY A 66 -14.49 -4.32 -4.07
CA GLY A 66 -14.87 -3.90 -5.42
C GLY A 66 -15.97 -4.77 -6.03
N PHE A 67 -15.89 -6.10 -5.88
CA PHE A 67 -16.90 -7.03 -6.37
C PHE A 67 -18.27 -6.82 -5.72
N PHE A 68 -18.32 -6.71 -4.39
CA PHE A 68 -19.57 -6.48 -3.67
C PHE A 68 -20.17 -5.11 -3.99
N TRP A 69 -19.32 -4.09 -4.14
CA TRP A 69 -19.76 -2.75 -4.53
C TRP A 69 -20.38 -2.77 -5.93
N TYR A 70 -19.70 -3.34 -6.92
CA TYR A 70 -20.20 -3.45 -8.30
C TYR A 70 -21.53 -4.20 -8.38
N ARG A 71 -21.66 -5.32 -7.66
CA ARG A 71 -22.91 -6.11 -7.66
C ARG A 71 -24.08 -5.36 -7.01
N ARG A 72 -23.81 -4.48 -6.05
CA ARG A 72 -24.82 -3.64 -5.40
C ARG A 72 -25.20 -2.44 -6.25
N THR A 73 -24.25 -1.81 -6.96
CA THR A 73 -24.52 -0.64 -7.80
C THR A 73 -25.08 -0.99 -9.18
N HIS A 74 -24.86 -2.22 -9.66
CA HIS A 74 -25.41 -2.71 -10.93
C HIS A 74 -26.32 -3.93 -10.74
N PRO A 75 -27.46 -3.79 -10.04
CA PRO A 75 -28.43 -4.87 -9.94
C PRO A 75 -28.97 -5.19 -11.33
N LYS A 76 -28.97 -6.48 -11.70
CA LYS A 76 -29.60 -6.91 -12.96
C LYS A 76 -31.10 -6.62 -12.87
N PRO A 77 -31.72 -6.01 -13.90
CA PRO A 77 -33.16 -5.79 -13.89
C PRO A 77 -33.86 -7.15 -13.76
N SER A 78 -34.80 -7.24 -12.81
CA SER A 78 -35.64 -8.42 -12.65
C SER A 78 -36.39 -8.65 -13.96
N LYS A 79 -36.08 -9.75 -14.65
CA LYS A 79 -36.93 -10.27 -15.74
C LYS A 79 -38.23 -10.72 -15.06
N LYS A 80 -39.27 -9.90 -15.15
CA LYS A 80 -40.64 -10.29 -14.79
C LYS A 80 -41.18 -11.28 -15.81
#